data_AF-A0A355EK04-F1
#
_entry.id   AF-A0A355EK04-F1
#
_cell.length_a   1.000
_cell.length_b   1.000
_cell.length_c   1.000
_cell.angle_alpha   90.00
_cell.angle_beta   90.00
_cell.angle_gamma   90.00
#
_symmetry.space_group_name_H-M   'P 1'
#
loop_
_entity.id
_entity.type
_entity.pdbx_description
1 polymer ?
#
loop_
_entity_poly.entity_id
_entity_poly.type
_entity_poly.pdbx_seq_one_letter_code
_entity_poly.pdbx_strand_id
1 'polypeptide(L)' 'MDQKDYYQILEVDIQATPREIKEAYRRLAFQYHPDRNSGDPGAVEHMKNINEAYAVLSDPTKRQR' A
#
# COMPACT_ATOMS: atom_id res chain seq x y z
N MET A 1 9.05 -5.45 -8.52
CA MET A 1 7.78 -4.71 -8.50
C MET A 1 8.10 -3.34 -9.04
N ASP A 2 7.45 -2.97 -10.12
CA ASP A 2 7.60 -1.65 -10.70
C ASP A 2 6.81 -0.65 -9.87
N GLN A 3 7.19 0.63 -9.91
CA GLN A 3 6.43 1.65 -9.19
C GLN A 3 4.94 1.67 -9.55
N LYS A 4 4.59 1.33 -10.80
CA LYS A 4 3.20 1.18 -11.25
C LYS A 4 2.45 0.14 -10.45
N ASP A 5 3.09 -0.97 -10.07
CA ASP A 5 2.47 -1.99 -9.22
C ASP A 5 2.14 -1.41 -7.85
N TYR A 6 2.97 -0.52 -7.28
CA TYR A 6 2.70 0.08 -5.97
C TYR A 6 1.49 1.00 -5.95
N TYR A 7 1.27 1.77 -7.03
CA TYR A 7 0.04 2.59 -7.14
C TYR A 7 -1.20 1.70 -7.27
N GLN A 8 -1.10 0.59 -8.00
CA GLN A 8 -2.20 -0.38 -8.11
C GLN A 8 -2.47 -1.12 -6.79
N ILE A 9 -1.42 -1.52 -6.07
CA ILE A 9 -1.52 -2.17 -4.74
C ILE A 9 -2.20 -1.24 -3.73
N LEU A 10 -1.87 0.05 -3.74
CA LEU A 10 -2.52 1.04 -2.89
C LEU A 10 -3.86 1.53 -3.45
N GLU A 11 -4.30 1.04 -4.62
CA GLU A 11 -5.53 1.48 -5.29
C GLU A 11 -5.61 3.01 -5.47
N VAL A 12 -4.48 3.64 -5.81
CA VAL A 12 -4.36 5.08 -6.01
C VAL A 12 -3.85 5.42 -7.40
N ASP A 13 -4.12 6.65 -7.84
CA ASP A 13 -3.59 7.15 -9.11
C ASP A 13 -2.07 7.41 -9.03
N ILE A 14 -1.38 7.35 -10.17
CA ILE A 14 0.05 7.70 -10.25
C ILE A 14 0.33 9.15 -9.85
N GLN A 15 -0.65 10.04 -10.04
CA GLN A 15 -0.63 11.45 -9.63
C GLN A 15 -1.08 11.65 -8.17
N ALA A 16 -1.39 10.58 -7.42
CA ALA A 16 -1.91 10.69 -6.07
C ALA A 16 -0.95 11.47 -5.16
N THR A 17 -1.54 12.37 -4.37
CA THR A 17 -0.82 13.16 -3.39
C THR A 17 -0.33 12.28 -2.22
N PRO A 18 0.69 12.71 -1.47
CA PRO A 18 1.13 11.99 -0.27
C PRO A 18 0.00 11.75 0.75
N ARG A 19 -0.99 12.66 0.76
CA ARG A 19 -2.17 12.54 1.61
C ARG A 19 -3.07 11.39 1.15
N GLU A 20 -3.39 11.31 -0.14
CA GLU A 20 -4.19 10.22 -0.72
C GLU A 20 -3.51 8.86 -0.52
N ILE A 21 -2.20 8.77 -0.74
CA ILE A 21 -1.40 7.57 -0.49
C ILE A 21 -1.54 7.11 0.97
N LYS A 22 -1.47 8.04 1.92
CA LYS A 22 -1.62 7.75 3.36
C LYS A 22 -3.05 7.38 3.75
N GLU A 23 -4.05 7.97 3.10
CA GLU A 23 -5.46 7.61 3.32
C GLU A 23 -5.77 6.21 2.78
N ALA A 24 -5.30 5.89 1.57
CA ALA A 24 -5.45 4.58 0.97
C ALA A 24 -4.74 3.47 1.75
N TYR A 25 -3.48 3.71 2.18
CA TYR A 25 -2.77 2.80 3.05
C TYR A 25 -3.56 2.48 4.32
N ARG A 26 -4.13 3.50 4.99
CA ARG A 26 -4.93 3.29 6.21
C ARG A 26 -6.21 2.48 5.93
N ARG A 27 -6.89 2.74 4.81
CA ARG A 27 -8.07 1.98 4.39
C ARG A 27 -7.74 0.50 4.18
N LEU A 28 -6.70 0.24 3.40
CA LEU A 28 -6.26 -1.09 3.04
C LEU A 28 -5.68 -1.85 4.23
N ALA A 29 -4.87 -1.20 5.07
CA ALA A 29 -4.34 -1.80 6.30
C ALA A 29 -5.45 -2.21 7.27
N PHE A 30 -6.55 -1.44 7.33
CA PHE A 30 -7.71 -1.82 8.13
C PHE A 30 -8.48 -3.01 7.52
N GLN A 31 -8.62 -3.04 6.20
CA GLN A 31 -9.28 -4.12 5.47
C GLN A 31 -8.53 -5.46 5.59
N TYR A 32 -7.21 -5.43 5.42
CA TYR A 32 -6.33 -6.60 5.47
C TYR A 32 -5.65 -6.78 6.83
N HIS A 33 -6.16 -6.13 7.89
CA HIS A 33 -5.55 -6.19 9.22
C HIS A 33 -5.46 -7.65 9.73
N PRO A 34 -4.30 -8.11 10.23
CA PRO A 34 -4.13 -9.50 10.68
C PRO A 34 -5.06 -9.86 11.85
N ASP A 35 -5.39 -8.90 12.71
CA ASP A 35 -6.35 -9.08 13.81
C ASP A 35 -7.77 -9.46 13.31
N ARG A 36 -8.19 -8.90 12.17
CA ARG A 36 -9.52 -9.16 11.57
C ARG A 36 -9.49 -10.35 10.62
N ASN A 37 -8.32 -10.67 10.08
CA ASN A 37 -8.10 -11.72 9.09
C ASN A 37 -7.17 -12.82 9.65
N SER A 38 -7.33 -13.12 10.94
CA SER A 38 -6.50 -14.10 11.65
C SER A 38 -6.72 -15.50 11.06
N GLY A 39 -5.84 -15.92 10.16
CA GLY A 39 -5.90 -17.22 9.48
C GLY A 39 -5.98 -17.14 7.96
N ASP A 40 -6.08 -15.94 7.37
CA ASP A 40 -6.03 -15.77 5.92
C ASP A 40 -4.60 -15.44 5.45
N PRO A 41 -3.86 -16.40 4.84
CA PRO A 41 -2.52 -16.15 4.35
C PRO A 41 -2.50 -15.13 3.19
N GLY A 42 -3.61 -14.97 2.46
CA GLY A 42 -3.75 -13.96 1.43
C GLY A 42 -3.77 -12.55 2.00
N ALA A 43 -4.42 -12.34 3.15
CA ALA A 43 -4.43 -11.05 3.85
C ALA A 43 -3.04 -10.65 4.36
N VAL A 44 -2.23 -11.62 4.82
CA VAL A 44 -0.85 -11.38 5.24
C VAL A 44 0.01 -10.94 4.05
N GLU A 45 -0.12 -11.61 2.90
CA GLU A 45 0.59 -11.24 1.68
C GLU A 45 0.16 -9.86 1.15
N HIS A 46 -1.15 -9.59 1.13
CA HIS A 46 -1.68 -8.28 0.75
C HIS A 46 -1.15 -7.17 1.66
N MET A 47 -1.20 -7.38 2.99
CA MET A 47 -0.67 -6.43 3.96
C MET A 47 0.82 -6.16 3.75
N LYS A 48 1.60 -7.19 3.42
CA LYS A 48 3.03 -7.03 3.10
C LYS A 48 3.24 -6.14 1.86
N ASN A 49 2.48 -6.39 0.80
CA ASN A 49 2.52 -5.61 -0.44
C ASN A 49 2.10 -4.15 -0.19
N ILE A 50 1.04 -3.92 0.59
CA ILE A 50 0.55 -2.59 0.98
C ILE A 50 1.61 -1.81 1.76
N ASN A 51 2.30 -2.46 2.70
CA ASN A 51 3.39 -1.85 3.46
C ASN A 51 4.58 -1.47 2.58
N GLU A 52 4.99 -2.36 1.67
CA GLU A 52 6.09 -2.08 0.74
C GLU A 52 5.75 -0.91 -0.20
N ALA A 53 4.55 -0.94 -0.79
CA ALA A 53 4.06 0.12 -1.65
C ALA A 53 4.03 1.48 -0.93
N TYR A 54 3.52 1.51 0.30
CA TYR A 54 3.53 2.73 1.10
C TYR A 54 4.95 3.19 1.44
N ALA A 55 5.88 2.28 1.79
CA ALA A 55 7.25 2.63 2.10
C ALA A 55 8.03 3.25 0.92
N VAL A 56 7.67 2.90 -0.31
CA VAL A 56 8.24 3.48 -1.54
C VAL A 56 7.52 4.78 -1.92
N LEU A 57 6.18 4.78 -1.96
CA LEU A 57 5.40 5.91 -2.45
C LEU A 57 5.28 7.07 -1.45
N SER A 58 5.43 6.81 -0.15
CA SER A 58 5.44 7.86 0.88
C SER A 58 6.76 8.63 0.92
N ASP A 59 7.84 8.06 0.38
CA ASP A 59 9.15 8.69 0.30
C ASP A 59 9.31 9.37 -1.07
N PRO A 60 9.36 10.70 -1.15
CA PRO A 60 9.45 11.42 -2.41
C PRO A 60 10.73 11.10 -3.20
N THR A 61 11.81 10.69 -2.53
CA THR A 61 13.07 10.30 -3.17
C THR A 61 12.96 8.92 -3.77
N LYS A 62 12.32 7.97 -3.08
CA LYS A 62 12.12 6.61 -3.59
C LYS A 62 11.06 6.58 -4.69
N ARG A 63 10.02 7.40 -4.57
CA ARG A 63 8.96 7.58 -5.59
C ARG A 63 9.49 8.17 -6.90
N GLN A 64 10.62 8.86 -6.92
CA GLN A 64 11.19 9.39 -8.16
C GLN A 64 12.21 8.46 -8.85
N ARG A 65 12.59 7.35 -8.21
CA ARG A 65 13.60 6.41 -8.73
C ARG A 65 12.97 5.26 -9.52
#